data_AF-T1CKJ4-F1
#
_entry.id   AF-T1CKJ4-F1
#
_cell.length_a   1.000
_cell.length_b   1.000
_cell.length_c   1.000
_cell.angle_alpha   90.00
_cell.angle_beta   90.00
_cell.angle_gamma   90.00
#
_symmetry.space_group_name_H-M   'P 1'
#
loop_
_entity.id
_entity.type
_entity.pdbx_description
1 polymer ?
#
loop_
_entity_poly.entity_id
_entity_poly.type
_entity_poly.pdbx_seq_one_letter_code
_entity_poly.pdbx_strand_id
1 'polypeptide(L)' 'MNGAVQTLNQSSFLNRGLTFSVDKTTHEPVVKVVEAKTGAVIAQIPSRQAMAIAQAIDALPQKGTLLNQKA' A
#
# COMPACT_ATOMS: atom_id res chain seq x y z
N MET A 1 5.14 -10.21 -5.83
CA MET A 1 4.37 -9.87 -4.62
C MET A 1 5.10 -8.93 -3.68
N ASN A 2 6.39 -9.13 -3.37
CA ASN A 2 7.14 -8.23 -2.48
C ASN A 2 7.16 -6.76 -2.96
N GLY A 3 7.26 -6.50 -4.26
CA GLY A 3 7.25 -5.13 -4.80
C GLY A 3 5.94 -4.37 -4.51
N ALA A 4 4.77 -5.02 -4.60
CA ALA A 4 3.49 -4.37 -4.35
C ALA A 4 3.30 -3.96 -2.88
N VAL A 5 3.72 -4.83 -1.95
CA VAL A 5 3.70 -4.52 -0.51
C VAL A 5 4.67 -3.38 -0.18
N GLN A 6 5.83 -3.35 -0.85
CA GLN A 6 6.78 -2.26 -0.71
C GLN A 6 6.20 -0.94 -1.23
N THR A 7 5.56 -0.91 -2.40
CA THR A 7 4.89 0.29 -2.93
C THR A 7 3.79 0.79 -2.00
N LEU A 8 2.96 -0.12 -1.45
CA LEU A 8 1.91 0.24 -0.48
C LEU A 8 2.51 0.83 0.81
N ASN A 9 3.58 0.23 1.32
CA ASN A 9 4.33 0.75 2.47
C ASN A 9 5.16 2.01 2.15
N GLN A 10 5.41 2.37 0.89
CA GLN A 10 6.10 3.62 0.54
C GLN A 10 5.13 4.77 0.24
N SER A 11 3.85 4.45 0.08
CA SER A 11 2.79 5.45 -0.09
C SER A 11 2.39 6.11 1.23
N SER A 12 1.59 7.16 1.13
CA SER A 12 1.09 7.96 2.26
C SER A 12 0.23 7.19 3.29
N PHE A 13 -0.02 5.89 3.10
CA PHE A 13 -0.68 5.04 4.10
C PHE A 13 0.16 4.84 5.38
N LEU A 14 1.49 4.94 5.32
CA LEU A 14 2.32 4.98 6.53
C LEU A 14 1.96 6.16 7.45
N ASN A 15 1.65 7.32 6.85
CA ASN A 15 1.25 8.51 7.60
C ASN A 15 -0.11 8.33 8.30
N ARG A 16 -0.89 7.32 7.90
CA ARG A 16 -2.13 6.91 8.56
C ARG A 16 -1.91 5.81 9.61
N GLY A 17 -0.66 5.42 9.89
CA GLY A 17 -0.32 4.37 10.84
C GLY A 17 -0.72 2.97 10.37
N LEU A 18 -0.75 2.73 9.06
CA LEU A 18 -1.06 1.43 8.48
C LEU A 18 0.20 0.79 7.89
N THR A 19 0.41 -0.49 8.18
CA THR A 19 1.51 -1.29 7.63
C THR A 19 0.98 -2.51 6.90
N PHE A 20 1.60 -2.84 5.78
CA PHE A 20 1.24 -3.94 4.92
C PHE A 20 2.30 -5.04 4.98
N SER A 21 1.89 -6.30 5.08
CA SER A 21 2.81 -7.45 5.06
C SER A 21 2.19 -8.65 4.34
N VAL A 22 3.01 -9.54 3.76
CA VAL A 22 2.51 -10.78 3.16
C VAL A 22 2.37 -11.84 4.25
N ASP A 23 1.17 -12.39 4.42
CA ASP A 23 0.95 -13.61 5.18
C ASP A 23 1.01 -14.82 4.25
N LYS A 24 1.89 -15.76 4.60
CA LYS A 24 2.13 -17.03 3.89
C LYS A 24 1.59 -18.24 4.64
N THR A 25 0.95 -18.04 5.81
CA THR A 25 0.36 -19.11 6.61
C THR A 25 -1.00 -19.56 6.07
N THR A 26 -1.61 -18.74 5.21
CA THR A 26 -2.85 -19.03 4.49
C THR A 26 -2.58 -19.87 3.24
N HIS A 27 -3.54 -20.70 2.84
CA HIS A 27 -3.43 -21.58 1.67
C HIS A 27 -3.18 -20.83 0.36
N GLU A 28 -3.56 -19.55 0.32
CA GLU A 28 -3.18 -18.59 -0.70
C GLU A 28 -2.46 -17.39 -0.06
N PRO A 29 -1.47 -16.77 -0.71
CA PRO A 29 -0.78 -15.60 -0.16
C PRO A 29 -1.75 -14.42 -0.02
N VAL A 30 -1.80 -13.80 1.16
CA VAL A 30 -2.62 -12.59 1.41
C VAL A 30 -1.76 -11.44 1.94
N VAL A 31 -2.22 -10.22 1.77
CA VAL A 31 -1.62 -9.02 2.35
C VAL A 31 -2.41 -8.64 3.61
N LYS A 32 -1.73 -8.63 4.76
CA LYS A 32 -2.27 -8.13 6.02
C LYS A 32 -2.12 -6.62 6.10
N VAL A 33 -3.17 -5.95 6.57
CA VAL A 33 -3.13 -4.55 7.00
C VAL A 33 -3.11 -4.53 8.52
N VAL A 34 -2.07 -3.95 9.08
CA VAL A 34 -1.84 -3.88 10.52
C VAL A 34 -1.87 -2.42 10.97
N GLU A 35 -2.57 -2.14 12.05
CA GLU A 35 -2.48 -0.85 12.71
C GLU A 35 -1.14 -0.76 13.47
N ALA A 36 -0.32 0.22 13.13
CA ALA A 36 1.03 0.37 13.65
C ALA A 36 1.09 0.64 15.17
N LYS A 37 0.00 1.17 15.76
CA LYS A 37 -0.04 1.51 17.20
C LYS A 37 -0.32 0.32 18.09
N THR A 38 -1.22 -0.58 17.67
CA THR A 38 -1.71 -1.70 18.48
C THR A 38 -1.19 -3.05 17.99
N GLY A 39 -0.70 -3.11 16.75
CA GLY A 39 -0.36 -4.37 16.09
C GLY A 39 -1.59 -5.18 15.67
N ALA A 40 -2.80 -4.62 15.78
CA ALA A 40 -4.02 -5.31 15.40
C ALA A 40 -4.12 -5.48 13.88
N VAL A 41 -4.46 -6.67 13.43
CA VAL A 41 -4.80 -6.93 12.02
C VAL A 41 -6.22 -6.44 11.80
N ILE A 42 -6.37 -5.38 11.01
CA ILE A 42 -7.68 -4.76 10.75
C ILE A 42 -8.28 -5.18 9.40
N ALA A 43 -7.45 -5.72 8.49
CA ALA A 43 -7.92 -6.26 7.22
C ALA A 43 -6.93 -7.28 6.64
N GLN A 44 -7.45 -8.16 5.78
CA GLN A 44 -6.67 -9.07 4.94
C GLN A 44 -7.16 -8.96 3.49
N ILE A 45 -6.21 -8.80 2.56
CA ILE A 45 -6.50 -8.62 1.15
C ILE A 45 -5.79 -9.73 0.38
N PRO A 46 -6.50 -10.61 -0.35
CA PRO A 46 -5.88 -11.57 -1.26
C PRO A 46 -4.85 -10.92 -2.19
N SER A 47 -3.70 -11.57 -2.39
CA SER A 47 -2.56 -10.91 -3.05
C SER A 47 -2.86 -10.45 -4.48
N ARG A 48 -3.75 -11.11 -5.21
CA ARG A 48 -4.19 -10.67 -6.55
C ARG A 48 -4.83 -9.29 -6.51
N GLN A 49 -5.68 -9.03 -5.51
CA GLN A 49 -6.35 -7.74 -5.34
C GLN A 49 -5.37 -6.67 -4.85
N ALA A 50 -4.45 -7.03 -3.95
CA ALA A 50 -3.38 -6.12 -3.52
C ALA A 50 -2.49 -5.68 -4.70
N MET A 51 -2.20 -6.58 -5.64
CA MET A 51 -1.44 -6.24 -6.85
C MET A 51 -2.22 -5.29 -7.77
N ALA A 52 -3.53 -5.48 -7.95
CA ALA A 52 -4.36 -4.57 -8.72
C ALA A 52 -4.39 -3.15 -8.11
N ILE A 53 -4.45 -3.06 -6.78
CA ILE A 53 -4.38 -1.78 -6.06
C ILE A 53 -3.02 -1.12 -6.25
N ALA A 54 -1.91 -1.86 -6.12
CA ALA A 54 -0.57 -1.33 -6.33
C ALA A 54 -0.36 -0.83 -7.76
N GLN A 55 -0.86 -1.56 -8.76
CA GLN A 55 -0.83 -1.14 -10.17
C GLN A 55 -1.66 0.12 -10.41
N ALA A 56 -2.84 0.23 -9.78
CA ALA A 56 -3.67 1.43 -9.88
C ALA A 56 -3.01 2.66 -9.23
N ILE A 57 -2.32 2.49 -8.10
CA ILE A 57 -1.57 3.57 -7.42
C ILE A 57 -0.38 4.01 -8.27
N ASP A 58 0.38 3.08 -8.83
CA ASP A 58 1.53 3.37 -9.69
C ASP A 58 1.10 4.06 -11.01
N ALA A 59 -0.09 3.75 -11.51
CA ALA A 59 -0.68 4.39 -12.68
C ALA A 59 -1.23 5.80 -12.42
N LEU A 60 -1.33 6.25 -11.16
CA LEU A 60 -1.68 7.64 -10.87
C LEU A 60 -0.48 8.53 -11.22
N PRO A 61 -0.59 9.42 -12.22
CA PRO A 61 0.52 10.31 -12.54
C PRO A 61 0.80 11.19 -11.33
N GLN A 62 2.05 11.19 -10.86
CA GLN A 62 2.57 12.12 -9.85
C GLN A 62 2.57 13.55 -10.40
N LYS A 63 1.39 14.13 -10.68
CA LYS A 63 1.24 15.52 -11.11
C LYS A 63 1.39 16.43 -9.90
N GLY A 64 2.64 16.63 -9.52
CA GLY A 64 3.11 17.70 -8.64
C GLY A 64 4.04 18.65 -9.39
N THR A 65 3.69 19.06 -10.60
CA THR A 65 4.37 20.20 -11.25
C THR A 65 3.81 21.48 -10.66
N LEU A 66 4.54 22.06 -9.71
CA LEU A 66 4.38 23.44 -9.25
C LEU A 66 4.56 24.35 -10.46
N LEU A 67 3.46 24.84 -11.04
CA LEU A 67 3.50 25.86 -12.07
C LEU A 67 3.82 27.18 -11.39
N ASN A 68 5.08 27.62 -11.49
CA ASN A 68 5.54 28.94 -11.11
C ASN A 68 4.53 30.01 -11.56
N GLN A 69 3.88 30.65 -10.59
CA GLN A 69 3.29 31.98 -10.80
C GLN A 69 4.46 32.94 -11.03
N LYS A 70 4.63 33.39 -12.27
CA LYS A 70 5.42 34.58 -12.57
C LYS A 70 4.46 35.77 -12.51
N ALA A 71 4.64 36.61 -11.49
CA ALA A 71 4.26 38.02 -11.51
C ALA A 71 5.23 38.80 -12.39
#